data_AF-A0A1Q3WDZ0-F1
#
_entry.id   AF-A0A1Q3WDZ0-F1
#
_cell.length_a   1.000
_cell.length_b   1.000
_cell.length_c   1.000
_cell.angle_alpha   90.00
_cell.angle_beta   90.00
_cell.angle_gamma   90.00
#
_symmetry.space_group_name_H-M   'P 1'
#
loop_
_entity.id
_entity.type
_entity.pdbx_description
1 polymer ?
#
loop_
_entity_poly.entity_id
_entity_poly.type
_entity_poly.pdbx_seq_one_letter_code
_entity_poly.pdbx_strand_id
1 'polypeptide(L)'
;MISFNFGGIKWTGMTNNLINITFPNKEKDKQSQGETSIPELKSAESRKYTDYKTPLGGSSIGMISEFESDIRVYLFIEKSKEGSAWNLIAPIVKCVHTDEVYDFDISCFALEGCGGGLSNTDSIFYHASKLKNKGYKVYITSRVIDNELLKAYQYIDSNIKLKDLLENSIKLVNYRKNEFIYIHKKFNELATKYGILTV
;
A
#
# COMPACT_ATOMS: atom_id res chain seq x y z
N MET A 1 18.55 -40.14 18.06
CA MET A 1 17.17 -40.60 18.30
C MET A 1 16.46 -39.46 19.01
N ILE A 2 15.59 -38.76 18.28
CA ILE A 2 14.89 -37.58 18.77
C ILE A 2 13.60 -38.07 19.43
N SER A 3 13.42 -37.79 20.72
CA SER A 3 12.13 -37.92 21.41
C SER A 3 11.82 -36.61 22.12
N PHE A 4 11.06 -35.75 21.45
CA PHE A 4 10.42 -34.62 22.11
C PHE A 4 8.96 -34.97 22.39
N ASN A 5 8.68 -35.08 23.68
CA ASN A 5 7.38 -35.37 24.26
C ASN A 5 6.62 -34.04 24.35
N PHE A 6 5.60 -33.83 23.50
CA PHE A 6 4.73 -32.65 23.59
C PHE A 6 3.55 -32.95 24.51
N GLY A 7 3.74 -32.65 25.79
CA GLY A 7 2.68 -32.58 26.79
C GLY A 7 1.78 -31.36 26.54
N GLY A 8 0.59 -31.63 26.03
CA GLY A 8 -0.70 -31.06 26.42
C GLY A 8 -0.85 -29.55 26.65
N ILE A 9 -1.46 -28.88 25.68
CA ILE A 9 -2.49 -27.85 25.97
C ILE A 9 -3.73 -28.22 25.15
N LYS A 10 -4.73 -28.78 25.84
CA LYS A 10 -6.11 -28.94 25.34
C LYS A 10 -6.82 -27.60 25.50
N TRP A 11 -7.33 -27.03 24.41
CA TRP A 11 -8.36 -26.00 24.51
C TRP A 11 -9.67 -26.68 24.88
N THR A 12 -9.99 -26.67 26.17
CA THR A 12 -11.33 -26.98 26.68
C THR A 12 -12.27 -25.86 26.31
N GLY A 13 -13.19 -26.14 25.39
CA GLY A 13 -14.46 -25.44 25.35
C GLY A 13 -15.23 -25.70 26.64
N MET A 14 -15.74 -24.65 27.25
CA MET A 14 -16.84 -24.74 28.21
C MET A 14 -17.99 -23.89 27.70
N THR A 15 -19.03 -24.61 27.30
CA THR A 15 -20.42 -24.18 27.18
C THR A 15 -21.06 -24.13 28.57
N ASN A 16 -22.25 -23.52 28.60
CA ASN A 16 -23.30 -23.51 29.63
C ASN A 16 -23.29 -22.23 30.50
N ASN A 17 -24.39 -21.49 30.61
CA ASN A 17 -25.73 -21.98 30.90
C ASN A 17 -26.85 -21.37 30.04
N LEU A 18 -27.69 -22.28 29.54
CA LEU A 18 -29.13 -22.09 29.36
C LEU A 18 -29.80 -21.84 30.73
N ILE A 19 -30.83 -20.99 30.77
CA ILE A 19 -32.19 -21.34 31.26
C ILE A 19 -33.16 -20.21 30.85
N ASN A 20 -34.31 -20.66 30.37
CA ASN A 20 -35.52 -19.97 29.90
C ASN A 20 -36.09 -18.91 30.89
N ILE A 21 -36.90 -17.98 30.39
CA ILE A 21 -38.39 -18.00 30.54
C ILE A 21 -39.00 -16.74 29.88
N THR A 22 -40.15 -16.99 29.26
CA THR A 22 -41.09 -16.17 28.49
C THR A 22 -41.74 -14.99 29.25
N PHE A 23 -42.62 -14.25 28.55
CA PHE A 23 -43.94 -13.65 28.96
C PHE A 23 -44.08 -12.13 28.66
N PRO A 24 -45.28 -11.51 28.76
CA PRO A 24 -46.07 -11.06 27.61
C PRO A 24 -46.31 -9.53 27.61
N ASN A 25 -47.25 -9.11 26.77
CA ASN A 25 -47.76 -7.77 26.46
C ASN A 25 -48.05 -6.79 27.63
N LYS A 26 -47.86 -5.49 27.33
CA LYS A 26 -48.56 -4.26 27.82
C LYS A 26 -48.28 -3.61 29.21
N GLU A 27 -48.09 -2.29 29.07
CA GLU A 27 -48.39 -1.14 29.96
C GLU A 27 -47.36 -0.52 30.93
N LYS A 28 -47.11 0.78 30.64
CA LYS A 28 -47.04 2.01 31.49
C LYS A 28 -45.85 2.31 32.41
N ASP A 29 -45.30 3.50 32.10
CA ASP A 29 -44.89 4.63 32.97
C ASP A 29 -44.03 4.39 34.22
N LYS A 30 -42.79 4.90 34.21
CA LYS A 30 -42.39 6.16 34.91
C LYS A 30 -40.87 6.40 34.89
N GLN A 31 -40.54 7.65 34.55
CA GLN A 31 -39.39 8.50 34.92
C GLN A 31 -38.29 7.92 35.82
N SER A 32 -37.02 8.15 35.45
CA SER A 32 -36.13 9.10 36.15
C SER A 32 -34.70 9.13 35.57
N GLN A 33 -34.21 10.35 35.34
CA GLN A 33 -32.80 10.81 35.47
C GLN A 33 -31.71 10.21 34.56
N GLY A 34 -31.48 10.92 33.46
CA GLY A 34 -30.24 11.68 33.22
C GLY A 34 -28.90 10.96 33.36
N GLU A 35 -28.39 10.45 32.26
CA GLU A 35 -26.95 10.39 31.99
C GLU A 35 -26.67 11.02 30.63
N THR A 36 -25.69 11.91 30.62
CA THR A 36 -25.23 12.69 29.47
C THR A 36 -24.80 11.74 28.35
N SER A 37 -25.55 11.72 27.25
CA SER A 37 -25.16 10.99 26.04
C SER A 37 -23.86 11.57 25.49
N ILE A 38 -22.75 10.86 25.71
CA ILE A 38 -21.54 11.01 24.89
C ILE A 38 -22.01 10.79 23.44
N PRO A 39 -21.70 11.69 22.48
CA PRO A 39 -22.07 11.45 21.10
C PRO A 39 -21.47 10.11 20.67
N GLU A 40 -22.32 9.17 20.27
CA GLU A 40 -21.89 7.99 19.53
C GLU A 40 -21.01 8.49 18.39
N LEU A 41 -19.73 8.10 18.42
CA LEU A 41 -18.84 8.25 17.29
C LEU A 41 -19.48 7.39 16.19
N LYS A 42 -20.23 8.05 15.29
CA LYS A 42 -20.89 7.40 14.16
C LYS A 42 -19.90 6.41 13.56
N SER A 43 -20.26 5.13 13.59
CA SER A 43 -19.56 4.08 12.87
C SER A 43 -19.27 4.63 11.48
N ALA A 44 -18.00 4.73 11.11
CA ALA A 44 -17.58 5.27 9.83
C ALA A 44 -18.38 4.54 8.73
N GLU A 45 -19.31 5.25 8.10
CA GLU A 45 -20.06 4.74 6.96
C GLU A 45 -19.05 4.16 5.97
N SER A 46 -19.32 2.96 5.47
CA SER A 46 -18.49 2.35 4.43
C SER A 46 -18.42 3.33 3.27
N ARG A 47 -17.24 3.90 3.04
CA ARG A 47 -17.04 4.87 1.95
C ARG A 47 -17.33 4.13 0.65
N LYS A 48 -18.47 4.40 0.05
CA LYS A 48 -18.76 3.99 -1.32
C LYS A 48 -17.98 4.92 -2.23
N TYR A 49 -16.81 4.47 -2.66
CA TYR A 49 -16.01 5.19 -3.63
C TYR A 49 -16.75 5.25 -4.97
N THR A 50 -16.85 6.44 -5.56
CA THR A 50 -17.65 6.64 -6.77
C THR A 50 -16.83 6.50 -8.04
N ASP A 51 -15.63 7.09 -8.09
CA ASP A 51 -14.81 7.16 -9.31
C ASP A 51 -13.32 6.95 -9.06
N TYR A 52 -12.69 6.13 -9.91
CA TYR A 52 -11.24 5.93 -9.92
C TYR A 52 -10.55 7.06 -10.70
N LYS A 53 -9.36 7.45 -10.24
CA LYS A 53 -8.39 8.20 -11.03
C LYS A 53 -8.03 7.38 -12.26
N THR A 54 -7.73 8.04 -13.38
CA THR A 54 -7.17 7.38 -14.56
C THR A 54 -5.64 7.34 -14.42
N PRO A 55 -5.02 6.21 -14.05
CA PRO A 55 -3.58 6.11 -13.95
C PRO A 55 -2.92 6.05 -15.35
N LEU A 56 -1.65 6.42 -15.41
CA LEU A 56 -0.82 6.26 -16.61
C LEU A 56 -0.46 4.79 -16.83
N GLY A 57 -0.59 4.34 -18.08
CA GLY A 57 -0.14 3.00 -18.47
C GLY A 57 1.37 2.91 -18.69
N GLY A 58 1.88 1.69 -18.85
CA GLY A 58 3.31 1.44 -19.13
C GLY A 58 3.83 2.12 -20.40
N SER A 59 2.98 2.39 -21.39
CA SER A 59 3.37 3.14 -22.61
C SER A 59 3.78 4.59 -22.33
N SER A 60 3.35 5.16 -21.19
CA SER A 60 3.60 6.56 -20.85
C SER A 60 4.93 6.77 -20.11
N ILE A 61 5.65 5.71 -19.74
CA ILE A 61 6.91 5.80 -18.95
C ILE A 61 7.94 6.71 -19.63
N GLY A 62 7.94 6.76 -20.96
CA GLY A 62 8.85 7.60 -21.74
C GLY A 62 8.81 9.08 -21.38
N MET A 63 7.69 9.59 -20.88
CA MET A 63 7.56 11.00 -20.47
C MET A 63 8.52 11.40 -19.36
N ILE A 64 8.97 10.45 -18.51
CA ILE A 64 9.87 10.73 -17.39
C ILE A 64 11.18 11.36 -17.89
N SER A 65 11.70 10.93 -19.04
CA SER A 65 12.92 11.53 -19.57
C SER A 65 12.72 12.95 -20.11
N GLU A 66 11.48 13.37 -20.34
CA GLU A 66 11.15 14.69 -20.92
C GLU A 66 10.77 15.73 -19.88
N PHE A 67 10.72 15.37 -18.60
CA PHE A 67 10.51 16.35 -17.55
C PHE A 67 11.65 17.38 -17.49
N GLU A 68 11.29 18.63 -17.21
CA GLU A 68 12.24 19.72 -16.98
C GLU A 68 12.27 20.07 -15.49
N SER A 69 12.40 19.05 -14.64
CA SER A 69 12.33 19.20 -13.18
C SER A 69 13.14 18.12 -12.48
N ASP A 70 13.63 18.43 -11.28
CA ASP A 70 14.01 17.41 -10.31
C ASP A 70 12.79 16.53 -10.02
N ILE A 71 12.98 15.22 -9.84
CA ILE A 71 11.87 14.29 -9.57
C ILE A 71 12.10 13.41 -8.35
N ARG A 72 11.00 13.03 -7.70
CA ARG A 72 10.95 11.93 -6.74
C ARG A 72 10.06 10.83 -7.27
N VAL A 73 10.62 9.63 -7.41
CA VAL A 73 9.90 8.42 -7.77
C VAL A 73 9.66 7.59 -6.51
N TYR A 74 8.39 7.38 -6.18
CA TYR A 74 7.96 6.48 -5.12
C TYR A 74 7.49 5.18 -5.76
N LEU A 75 8.16 4.07 -5.42
CA LEU A 75 7.71 2.73 -5.79
C LEU A 75 6.95 2.16 -4.60
N PHE A 76 5.62 2.30 -4.60
CA PHE A 76 4.77 1.72 -3.56
C PHE A 76 4.50 0.26 -3.87
N ILE A 77 4.97 -0.63 -3.00
CA ILE A 77 4.88 -2.07 -3.13
C ILE A 77 3.67 -2.54 -2.32
N GLU A 78 2.80 -3.33 -2.95
CA GLU A 78 1.67 -3.95 -2.26
C GLU A 78 2.15 -4.92 -1.18
N LYS A 79 1.39 -4.98 -0.08
CA LYS A 79 1.67 -5.84 1.08
C LYS A 79 1.11 -7.26 0.91
N SER A 80 0.20 -7.50 -0.03
CA SER A 80 -0.54 -8.76 -0.15
C SER A 80 0.33 -9.99 -0.46
N LYS A 81 -0.06 -11.13 0.12
CA LYS A 81 0.41 -12.48 -0.20
C LYS A 81 -0.62 -13.31 -0.99
N GLU A 82 -1.82 -12.76 -1.26
CA GLU A 82 -2.98 -13.54 -1.73
C GLU A 82 -3.07 -13.68 -3.26
N GLY A 83 -2.16 -13.05 -4.00
CA GLY A 83 -2.04 -13.22 -5.45
C GLY A 83 -0.96 -14.23 -5.82
N SER A 84 -1.17 -14.97 -6.92
CA SER A 84 -0.10 -15.68 -7.64
C SER A 84 0.86 -14.71 -8.36
N ALA A 85 0.51 -13.42 -8.40
CA ALA A 85 1.25 -12.37 -9.05
C ALA A 85 2.32 -11.77 -8.13
N TRP A 86 3.49 -11.62 -8.74
CA TRP A 86 4.70 -11.06 -8.17
C TRP A 86 4.48 -9.64 -7.67
N ASN A 87 4.90 -9.38 -6.43
CA ASN A 87 5.08 -8.08 -5.79
C ASN A 87 4.86 -6.87 -6.72
N LEU A 88 3.58 -6.50 -6.88
CA LEU A 88 3.16 -5.41 -7.75
C LEU A 88 3.60 -4.09 -7.13
N ILE A 89 3.86 -3.12 -8.01
CA ILE A 89 4.25 -1.78 -7.59
C ILE A 89 3.34 -0.76 -8.25
N ALA A 90 2.94 0.26 -7.49
CA ALA A 90 2.32 1.48 -8.00
C ALA A 90 3.39 2.57 -8.00
N PRO A 91 4.01 2.87 -9.16
CA PRO A 91 4.91 3.99 -9.28
C PRO A 91 4.16 5.31 -9.20
N ILE A 92 4.66 6.22 -8.38
CA ILE A 92 4.20 7.61 -8.33
C ILE A 92 5.40 8.51 -8.55
N VAL A 93 5.34 9.34 -9.59
CA VAL A 93 6.40 10.29 -9.92
C VAL A 93 5.94 11.69 -9.57
N LYS A 94 6.71 12.39 -8.74
CA LYS A 94 6.43 13.75 -8.33
C LYS A 94 7.51 14.69 -8.85
N CYS A 95 7.10 15.71 -9.60
CA CYS A 95 7.96 16.84 -9.96
C CYS A 95 8.20 17.71 -8.72
N VAL A 96 9.46 18.03 -8.43
CA VAL A 96 9.83 18.75 -7.21
C VAL A 96 9.42 20.21 -7.28
N HIS A 97 9.57 20.84 -8.45
CA HIS A 97 9.31 22.28 -8.60
C HIS A 97 7.83 22.60 -8.85
N THR A 98 7.13 21.79 -9.65
CA THR A 98 5.72 22.04 -10.00
C THR A 98 4.73 21.39 -9.03
N ASP A 99 5.21 20.51 -8.15
CA ASP A 99 4.38 19.68 -7.26
C ASP A 99 3.45 18.70 -8.01
N GLU A 100 3.54 18.62 -9.34
CA GLU A 100 2.75 17.71 -10.17
C GLU A 100 3.06 16.25 -9.83
N VAL A 101 2.00 15.44 -9.81
CA VAL A 101 2.04 14.03 -9.46
C VAL A 101 1.50 13.21 -10.63
N TYR A 102 2.28 12.21 -11.03
CA TYR A 102 1.97 11.28 -12.09
C TYR A 102 1.88 9.88 -11.49
N ASP A 103 0.66 9.36 -11.43
CA ASP A 103 0.36 8.02 -10.91
C ASP A 103 0.35 7.01 -12.06
N PHE A 104 1.08 5.90 -11.91
CA PHE A 104 1.12 4.81 -12.88
C PHE A 104 0.30 3.61 -12.41
N ASP A 105 -0.30 2.89 -13.35
CA ASP A 105 -1.17 1.77 -13.06
C ASP A 105 -0.39 0.61 -12.44
N ILE A 106 -0.80 0.20 -11.25
CA ILE A 106 -0.21 -0.88 -10.47
C ILE A 106 -0.16 -2.22 -11.23
N SER A 107 -1.14 -2.47 -12.11
CA SER A 107 -1.22 -3.69 -12.89
C SER A 107 -0.08 -3.82 -13.92
N CYS A 108 0.59 -2.71 -14.23
CA CYS A 108 1.62 -2.63 -15.27
C CYS A 108 3.04 -2.83 -14.75
N PHE A 109 3.27 -2.92 -13.43
CA PHE A 109 4.64 -2.89 -12.89
C PHE A 109 4.84 -3.93 -11.79
N ALA A 110 6.03 -4.56 -11.81
CA ALA A 110 6.44 -5.53 -10.80
C ALA A 110 7.94 -5.40 -10.51
N LEU A 111 8.37 -5.82 -9.32
CA LEU A 111 9.79 -5.95 -8.94
C LEU A 111 10.29 -7.40 -8.90
N GLU A 112 9.44 -8.36 -9.24
CA GLU A 112 9.78 -9.78 -9.29
C GLU A 112 9.08 -10.48 -10.46
N GLY A 113 9.64 -11.62 -10.88
CA GLY A 113 9.05 -12.48 -11.91
C GLY A 113 9.69 -12.51 -13.30
N CYS A 114 8.86 -12.66 -14.34
CA CYS A 114 9.21 -12.63 -15.76
C CYS A 114 8.11 -11.97 -16.63
N GLY A 115 8.45 -10.92 -17.40
CA GLY A 115 7.53 -10.35 -18.40
C GLY A 115 7.38 -8.83 -18.31
N GLY A 116 6.27 -8.31 -18.86
CA GLY A 116 6.05 -6.88 -19.10
C GLY A 116 6.17 -6.00 -17.86
N GLY A 117 5.68 -6.48 -16.70
CA GLY A 117 5.75 -5.74 -15.44
C GLY A 117 7.18 -5.39 -15.00
N LEU A 118 8.12 -6.33 -15.14
CA LEU A 118 9.53 -6.10 -14.84
C LEU A 118 10.19 -5.16 -15.85
N SER A 119 9.87 -5.31 -17.15
CA SER A 119 10.40 -4.44 -18.20
C SER A 119 9.95 -3.00 -18.02
N ASN A 120 8.70 -2.79 -17.58
CA ASN A 120 8.18 -1.47 -17.26
C ASN A 120 8.89 -0.86 -16.05
N THR A 121 9.13 -1.64 -15.00
CA THR A 121 9.92 -1.17 -13.85
C THR A 121 11.37 -0.82 -14.25
N ASP A 122 12.05 -1.67 -15.03
CA ASP A 122 13.39 -1.36 -15.55
C ASP A 122 13.40 -0.06 -16.38
N SER A 123 12.35 0.15 -17.18
CA SER A 123 12.17 1.38 -17.97
C SER A 123 12.03 2.64 -17.11
N ILE A 124 11.39 2.57 -15.94
CA ILE A 124 11.36 3.71 -14.99
C ILE A 124 12.77 4.12 -14.62
N PHE A 125 13.61 3.16 -14.22
CA PHE A 125 14.99 3.46 -13.83
C PHE A 125 15.80 3.97 -15.03
N TYR A 126 15.60 3.41 -16.22
CA TYR A 126 16.24 3.87 -17.45
C TYR A 126 15.91 5.33 -17.77
N HIS A 127 14.62 5.70 -17.80
CA HIS A 127 14.20 7.07 -18.11
C HIS A 127 14.59 8.06 -17.02
N ALA A 128 14.53 7.65 -15.75
CA ALA A 128 15.02 8.46 -14.65
C ALA A 128 16.54 8.68 -14.72
N SER A 129 17.32 7.68 -15.15
CA SER A 129 18.76 7.82 -15.40
C SER A 129 19.07 8.78 -16.55
N LYS A 130 18.28 8.74 -17.64
CA LYS A 130 18.37 9.74 -18.71
C LYS A 130 18.13 11.15 -18.18
N LEU A 131 17.11 11.34 -17.36
CA LEU A 131 16.81 12.63 -16.76
C LEU A 131 17.96 13.11 -15.86
N LYS A 132 18.55 12.21 -15.08
CA LYS A 132 19.77 12.49 -14.29
C LYS A 132 20.93 12.93 -15.19
N ASN A 133 21.14 12.26 -16.32
CA ASN A 133 22.19 12.62 -17.28
C ASN A 133 21.96 13.97 -17.96
N LYS A 134 20.70 14.46 -18.01
CA LYS A 134 20.37 15.83 -18.44
C LYS A 134 20.75 16.89 -17.38
N GLY A 135 21.16 16.49 -16.18
CA GLY A 135 21.61 17.39 -15.11
C GLY A 135 20.61 17.58 -13.95
N TYR A 136 19.45 16.93 -14.00
CA TYR A 136 18.44 17.01 -12.95
C TYR A 136 18.71 16.04 -11.81
N LYS A 137 18.21 16.35 -10.60
CA LYS A 137 18.26 15.44 -9.46
C LYS A 137 17.10 14.47 -9.52
N VAL A 138 17.43 13.21 -9.29
CA VAL A 138 16.48 12.10 -9.31
C VAL A 138 16.59 11.36 -7.99
N TYR A 139 15.49 11.27 -7.27
CA TYR A 139 15.40 10.50 -6.03
C TYR A 139 14.44 9.34 -6.26
N ILE A 140 14.88 8.10 -6.03
CA ILE A 140 14.01 6.93 -6.10
C ILE A 140 13.99 6.23 -4.76
N THR A 141 12.80 5.93 -4.26
CA THR A 141 12.57 5.23 -2.99
C THR A 141 11.52 4.15 -3.15
N SER A 142 11.74 3.00 -2.52
CA SER A 142 10.78 1.91 -2.42
C SER A 142 10.14 1.84 -1.04
N ARG A 143 8.82 1.67 -1.00
CA ARG A 143 8.00 1.71 0.22
C ARG A 143 6.95 0.63 0.16
N VAL A 144 6.79 -0.14 1.23
CA VAL A 144 5.68 -1.08 1.39
C VAL A 144 4.52 -0.34 2.01
N ILE A 145 3.33 -0.47 1.42
CA ILE A 145 2.12 0.25 1.83
C ILE A 145 0.96 -0.72 2.05
N ASP A 146 0.03 -0.34 2.92
CA ASP A 146 -1.21 -1.08 3.09
C ASP A 146 -2.07 -1.00 1.82
N ASN A 147 -2.58 -2.15 1.38
CA ASN A 147 -3.31 -2.27 0.13
C ASN A 147 -4.61 -1.45 0.14
N GLU A 148 -5.31 -1.39 1.28
CA GLU A 148 -6.56 -0.62 1.37
C GLU A 148 -6.28 0.89 1.27
N LEU A 149 -5.17 1.35 1.84
CA LEU A 149 -4.77 2.76 1.73
C LEU A 149 -4.35 3.12 0.29
N LEU A 150 -3.59 2.24 -0.37
CA LEU A 150 -3.21 2.44 -1.77
C LEU A 150 -4.44 2.43 -2.69
N LYS A 151 -5.36 1.49 -2.48
CA LYS A 151 -6.63 1.42 -3.21
C LYS A 151 -7.48 2.66 -2.97
N ALA A 152 -7.60 3.12 -1.73
CA ALA A 152 -8.28 4.37 -1.42
C ALA A 152 -7.67 5.55 -2.18
N TYR A 153 -6.33 5.68 -2.19
CA TYR A 153 -5.65 6.74 -2.95
C TYR A 153 -5.97 6.73 -4.45
N GLN A 154 -6.27 5.59 -5.06
CA GLN A 154 -6.65 5.50 -6.47
C GLN A 154 -8.02 6.12 -6.77
N TYR A 155 -8.85 6.42 -5.77
CA TYR A 155 -10.15 7.06 -5.98
C TYR A 155 -10.08 8.58 -5.82
N ILE A 156 -10.88 9.27 -6.63
CA ILE A 156 -10.94 10.73 -6.71
C ILE A 156 -11.50 11.34 -5.42
N ASP A 157 -12.49 10.70 -4.81
CA ASP A 157 -13.26 11.15 -3.65
C ASP A 157 -12.70 10.69 -2.29
N SER A 158 -11.57 9.97 -2.29
CA SER A 158 -11.06 9.27 -1.10
C SER A 158 -10.53 10.19 0.01
N ASN A 159 -10.25 11.47 -0.30
CA ASN A 159 -9.49 12.41 0.52
C ASN A 159 -8.06 11.96 0.87
N ILE A 160 -7.59 10.82 0.34
CA ILE A 160 -6.24 10.31 0.57
C ILE A 160 -5.27 11.02 -0.37
N LYS A 161 -4.22 11.62 0.20
CA LYS A 161 -3.15 12.32 -0.50
C LYS A 161 -1.87 11.49 -0.50
N LEU A 162 -0.92 11.85 -1.37
CA LEU A 162 0.39 11.20 -1.42
C LEU A 162 1.11 11.25 -0.06
N LYS A 163 0.94 12.31 0.73
CA LYS A 163 1.51 12.42 2.07
C LYS A 163 1.00 11.32 3.01
N ASP A 164 -0.28 10.96 2.93
CA ASP A 164 -0.86 9.89 3.74
C ASP A 164 -0.23 8.54 3.40
N LEU A 165 0.06 8.28 2.12
CA LEU A 165 0.81 7.09 1.70
C LEU A 165 2.24 7.09 2.27
N LEU A 166 2.90 8.24 2.32
CA LEU A 166 4.27 8.35 2.82
C LEU A 166 4.37 8.12 4.33
N GLU A 167 3.41 8.62 5.10
CA GLU A 167 3.37 8.50 6.58
C GLU A 167 3.00 7.08 7.03
N ASN A 168 2.10 6.42 6.30
CA ASN A 168 1.63 5.07 6.63
C ASN A 168 2.41 3.94 5.93
N SER A 169 3.42 4.29 5.14
CA SER A 169 4.31 3.31 4.51
C SER A 169 5.58 3.09 5.31
N ILE A 170 6.15 1.91 5.13
CA ILE A 170 7.45 1.54 5.68
C ILE A 170 8.45 1.35 4.53
N LYS A 171 9.70 1.80 4.74
CA LYS A 171 10.75 1.59 3.73
C LYS A 171 10.95 0.09 3.50
N LEU A 172 11.25 -0.32 2.26
CA LEU A 172 11.49 -1.73 1.93
C LEU A 172 12.60 -2.36 2.80
N VAL A 173 13.65 -1.61 3.13
CA VAL A 173 14.72 -2.03 4.05
C VAL A 173 14.20 -2.41 5.44
N ASN A 174 13.16 -1.73 5.93
CA ASN A 174 12.58 -1.97 7.26
C ASN A 174 11.65 -3.20 7.27
N TYR A 175 11.24 -3.68 6.10
CA TYR A 175 10.31 -4.80 5.97
C TYR A 175 10.98 -6.18 5.90
N ARG A 176 12.32 -6.24 5.99
CA ARG A 176 13.15 -7.45 5.78
C ARG A 176 13.06 -8.55 6.84
N LYS A 177 11.96 -8.70 7.60
CA LYS A 177 11.88 -9.73 8.66
C LYS A 177 11.56 -11.16 8.15
N ASN A 178 11.04 -11.36 6.93
CA ASN A 178 10.77 -12.67 6.27
C ASN A 178 10.72 -12.54 4.71
N GLU A 179 10.51 -13.63 3.95
CA GLU A 179 10.52 -13.91 2.46
C GLU A 179 10.27 -12.76 1.43
N PHE A 180 10.94 -11.60 1.55
CA PHE A 180 10.87 -10.47 0.60
C PHE A 180 12.27 -10.04 0.12
N ILE A 181 13.28 -10.90 0.31
CA ILE A 181 14.70 -10.61 0.02
C ILE A 181 14.90 -10.34 -1.48
N TYR A 182 14.18 -11.06 -2.34
CA TYR A 182 14.35 -10.97 -3.80
C TYR A 182 13.98 -9.59 -4.35
N ILE A 183 12.86 -9.00 -3.93
CA ILE A 183 12.44 -7.65 -4.33
C ILE A 183 13.51 -6.62 -3.98
N HIS A 184 14.06 -6.71 -2.76
CA HIS A 184 15.08 -5.78 -2.34
C HIS A 184 16.37 -5.96 -3.14
N LYS A 185 16.74 -7.21 -3.44
CA LYS A 185 17.88 -7.49 -4.32
C LYS A 185 17.64 -6.86 -5.69
N LYS A 186 16.45 -7.07 -6.28
CA LYS A 186 16.11 -6.55 -7.60
C LYS A 186 16.09 -5.03 -7.66
N PHE A 187 15.50 -4.38 -6.65
CA PHE A 187 15.54 -2.92 -6.51
C PHE A 187 16.99 -2.41 -6.49
N ASN A 188 17.85 -3.00 -5.66
CA ASN A 188 19.26 -2.64 -5.59
C ASN A 188 20.01 -2.88 -6.90
N GLU A 189 19.75 -3.99 -7.59
CA GLU A 189 20.31 -4.29 -8.91
C GLU A 189 19.95 -3.19 -9.92
N LEU A 190 18.67 -2.81 -10.01
CA LEU A 190 18.21 -1.75 -10.91
C LEU A 190 18.79 -0.39 -10.54
N ALA A 191 18.77 -0.05 -9.26
CA ALA A 191 19.29 1.21 -8.77
C ALA A 191 20.81 1.35 -9.01
N THR A 192 21.55 0.24 -8.92
CA THR A 192 22.98 0.17 -9.24
C THR A 192 23.21 0.26 -10.75
N LYS A 193 22.52 -0.57 -11.54
CA LYS A 193 22.62 -0.64 -13.01
C LYS A 193 22.47 0.74 -13.65
N TYR A 194 21.55 1.54 -13.13
CA TYR A 194 21.22 2.86 -13.68
C TYR A 194 21.83 4.04 -12.93
N GLY A 195 22.74 3.78 -11.98
CA GLY A 195 23.44 4.82 -11.23
C GLY A 195 22.52 5.73 -10.43
N ILE A 196 21.40 5.20 -9.94
CA ILE A 196 20.38 5.97 -9.19
C ILE A 196 20.67 5.97 -7.68
N LEU A 197 21.43 5.00 -7.17
CA LEU A 197 21.94 5.07 -5.82
C LEU A 197 22.89 6.27 -5.69
N THR A 198 22.57 7.17 -4.77
CA THR A 198 23.57 8.04 -4.14
C THR A 198 24.18 7.21 -3.01
N VAL A 199 25.47 6.92 -3.13
CA VAL A 199 26.27 6.34 -2.03
C VAL A 199 26.35 7.37 -0.90
#